data_AF-W4FWZ8-F1
#
_entry.id   AF-W4FWZ8-F1
#
_cell.length_a   1.000
_cell.length_b   1.000
_cell.length_c   1.000
_cell.angle_alpha   90.00
_cell.angle_beta   90.00
_cell.angle_gamma   90.00
#
_symmetry.space_group_name_H-M   'P 1'
#
loop_
_entity.id
_entity.type
_entity.pdbx_description
1 polymer ?
#
loop_
_entity_poly.entity_id
_entity_poly.type
_entity_poly.pdbx_seq_one_letter_code
_entity_poly.pdbx_strand_id
1 'polypeptide(L)'
;MQPSLFSASPIEAAFARQNARIAARSVAGEGGEGAGGDCVGGHPRKRKLQQVVTISDRVRVMRWMINDALENGEKGVNVRTIAKFPAQFRGEYKKSVSGLGNSTRKVAVLKAVSGRGPKTAPWVLQTHDDLYLEFRRLKALGVKFSASLLRLIAKDVIRQSDLVYNSAYIDQMDQKPIMEKITPRWIQLFMERYNIMYRSQTGKLLVSPQKLDHIERSVAYHFGVLHRGFESGQYD
;
A
#
# COMPACT_ATOMS: atom_id res chain seq x y z
N MET A 1 61.54 32.42 3.27
CA MET A 1 60.08 32.64 3.29
C MET A 1 59.41 31.33 2.91
N GLN A 2 58.78 30.66 3.88
CA GLN A 2 58.05 29.40 3.67
C GLN A 2 56.59 29.75 3.32
N PRO A 3 55.97 29.16 2.28
CA PRO A 3 54.56 29.36 2.03
C PRO A 3 53.71 28.57 3.04
N SER A 4 52.74 29.25 3.62
CA SER A 4 51.78 28.76 4.61
C SER A 4 50.92 27.62 4.08
N LEU A 5 50.89 26.50 4.80
CA LEU A 5 49.90 25.43 4.69
C LEU A 5 48.53 25.94 5.15
N PHE A 6 47.75 26.54 4.24
CA PHE A 6 46.33 26.76 4.45
C PHE A 6 45.61 25.41 4.41
N SER A 7 44.93 25.10 5.51
CA SER A 7 44.08 23.92 5.69
C SER A 7 42.95 23.93 4.66
N ALA A 8 42.95 22.96 3.74
CA ALA A 8 41.76 22.67 2.93
C ALA A 8 40.60 22.30 3.88
N SER A 9 39.48 23.00 3.74
CA SER A 9 38.28 22.73 4.55
C SER A 9 37.82 21.27 4.34
N PRO A 10 37.33 20.57 5.37
CA PRO A 10 36.84 19.19 5.26
C PRO A 10 35.82 18.97 4.13
N ILE A 11 35.09 20.02 3.76
CA ILE A 11 34.10 20.04 2.66
C ILE A 11 34.79 19.97 1.29
N GLU A 12 35.90 20.69 1.11
CA GLU A 12 36.65 20.75 -0.14
C GLU A 12 37.36 19.42 -0.41
N ALA A 13 37.91 18.81 0.64
CA ALA A 13 38.48 17.47 0.59
C ALA A 13 37.40 16.38 0.35
N ALA A 14 36.15 16.60 0.75
CA ALA A 14 35.04 15.70 0.44
C ALA A 14 34.60 15.81 -1.03
N PHE A 15 34.59 17.03 -1.57
CA PHE A 15 34.23 17.27 -2.97
C PHE A 15 35.26 16.67 -3.95
N ALA A 16 36.56 16.82 -3.65
CA ALA A 16 37.64 16.21 -4.43
C ALA A 16 37.54 14.66 -4.47
N ARG A 17 37.17 14.04 -3.34
CA ARG A 17 36.95 12.58 -3.24
C ARG A 17 35.74 12.09 -4.02
N GLN A 18 34.69 12.90 -4.11
CA GLN A 18 33.50 12.57 -4.87
C GLN A 18 33.75 12.63 -6.38
N ASN A 19 34.49 13.64 -6.85
CA ASN A 19 34.87 13.77 -8.25
C ASN A 19 35.84 12.67 -8.70
N ALA A 20 36.80 12.27 -7.85
CA ALA A 20 37.71 11.15 -8.14
C ALA A 20 36.97 9.80 -8.26
N ARG A 21 35.91 9.57 -7.45
CA ARG A 21 35.07 8.36 -7.54
C ARG A 21 34.21 8.33 -8.81
N ILE A 22 33.75 9.48 -9.29
CA ILE A 22 32.98 9.58 -10.53
C ILE A 22 33.88 9.32 -11.74
N ALA A 23 35.11 9.86 -11.73
CA ALA A 23 36.11 9.61 -12.77
C ALA A 23 36.53 8.13 -12.84
N ALA A 24 36.80 7.48 -11.69
CA ALA A 24 37.18 6.05 -11.66
C ALA A 24 36.07 5.11 -12.17
N ARG A 25 34.79 5.49 -12.02
CA ARG A 25 33.64 4.70 -12.48
C ARG A 25 33.37 4.82 -13.98
N SER A 26 33.95 5.82 -14.64
CA SER A 26 33.86 6.01 -16.09
C SER A 26 34.87 5.16 -16.88
N VAL A 27 35.93 4.65 -16.23
CA VAL A 27 37.06 3.99 -16.90
C VAL A 27 36.99 2.46 -16.83
N ALA A 28 36.20 1.89 -15.91
CA ALA A 28 36.09 0.43 -15.71
C ALA A 28 35.03 -0.24 -16.63
N GLY A 29 35.00 0.14 -17.90
CA GLY A 29 33.95 -0.23 -18.85
C GLY A 29 34.43 -0.87 -20.15
N GLU A 30 35.51 -1.66 -20.16
CA GLU A 30 35.87 -2.49 -21.32
C GLU A 30 36.52 -3.83 -20.90
N GLY A 31 35.95 -4.95 -21.40
CA GLY A 31 36.63 -6.24 -21.59
C GLY A 31 36.40 -7.35 -20.55
N GLY A 32 35.79 -8.47 -20.97
CA GLY A 32 35.93 -9.77 -20.29
C GLY A 32 34.77 -10.76 -20.48
N GLU A 33 34.91 -11.67 -21.45
CA GLU A 33 34.10 -12.90 -21.61
C GLU A 33 34.25 -13.84 -20.40
N GLY A 34 33.15 -14.52 -20.01
CA GLY A 34 33.18 -15.54 -18.96
C GLY A 34 31.79 -16.07 -18.60
N ALA A 35 31.60 -17.37 -18.71
CA ALA A 35 30.35 -18.10 -18.72
C ALA A 35 29.57 -18.16 -17.38
N GLY A 36 28.26 -18.40 -17.50
CA GLY A 36 27.48 -19.23 -16.56
C GLY A 36 26.70 -18.52 -15.46
N GLY A 37 25.37 -18.41 -15.64
CA GLY A 37 24.42 -18.13 -14.56
C GLY A 37 23.16 -17.40 -15.02
N ASP A 38 22.09 -18.15 -15.31
CA ASP A 38 20.76 -17.58 -15.55
C ASP A 38 20.19 -16.96 -14.27
N CYS A 39 20.51 -15.69 -14.07
CA CYS A 39 19.86 -14.81 -13.11
C CYS A 39 18.74 -14.05 -13.85
N VAL A 40 17.48 -14.24 -13.47
CA VAL A 40 16.35 -13.44 -14.00
C VAL A 40 16.54 -11.97 -13.59
N GLY A 41 17.19 -11.20 -14.47
CA GLY A 41 17.45 -9.79 -14.33
C GLY A 41 16.20 -8.96 -14.60
N GLY A 42 15.45 -8.64 -13.54
CA GLY A 42 14.43 -7.60 -13.59
C GLY A 42 15.08 -6.29 -14.04
N HIS A 43 14.75 -5.82 -15.25
CA HIS A 43 15.24 -4.54 -15.74
C HIS A 43 14.83 -3.43 -14.76
N PRO A 44 15.74 -2.59 -14.27
CA PRO A 44 15.38 -1.48 -13.39
C PRO A 44 14.40 -0.58 -14.16
N ARG A 45 13.16 -0.47 -13.67
CA ARG A 45 12.19 0.50 -14.20
C ARG A 45 12.80 1.90 -14.07
N LYS A 46 13.31 2.44 -15.18
CA LYS A 46 13.72 3.84 -15.27
C LYS A 46 12.48 4.69 -15.01
N ARG A 47 12.47 5.43 -13.89
CA ARG A 47 11.41 6.43 -13.64
C ARG A 47 11.45 7.42 -14.80
N LYS A 48 10.30 7.74 -15.39
CA LYS A 48 10.22 8.81 -16.40
C LYS A 48 10.77 10.09 -15.78
N LEU A 49 11.72 10.73 -16.47
CA LEU A 49 12.28 12.01 -16.05
C LEU A 49 11.13 13.00 -15.84
N GLN A 50 11.13 13.68 -14.69
CA GLN A 50 10.10 14.69 -14.43
C GLN A 50 10.26 15.82 -15.46
N GLN A 51 9.18 16.16 -16.14
CA GLN A 51 9.14 17.34 -17.00
C GLN A 51 9.16 18.57 -16.10
N VAL A 52 10.24 19.34 -16.18
CA VAL A 52 10.39 20.62 -15.50
C VAL A 52 10.11 21.72 -16.52
N VAL A 53 9.16 22.59 -16.23
CA VAL A 53 8.88 23.81 -17.01
C VAL A 53 9.55 25.01 -16.36
N THR A 54 9.96 25.98 -17.16
CA THR A 54 10.60 27.19 -16.65
C THR A 54 9.61 28.04 -15.84
N ILE A 55 10.14 28.87 -14.93
CA ILE A 55 9.31 29.81 -14.16
C ILE A 55 8.58 30.77 -15.12
N SER A 56 9.27 31.24 -16.17
CA SER A 56 8.70 32.12 -17.19
C SER A 56 7.52 31.49 -17.92
N ASP A 57 7.60 30.20 -18.25
CA ASP A 57 6.50 29.46 -18.87
C ASP A 57 5.28 29.36 -17.95
N ARG A 58 5.50 29.13 -16.65
CA ARG A 58 4.42 29.09 -15.66
C ARG A 58 3.71 30.45 -15.56
N VAL A 59 4.47 31.54 -15.48
CA VAL A 59 3.91 32.89 -15.41
C VAL A 59 3.08 33.21 -16.66
N ARG A 60 3.58 32.82 -17.84
CA ARG A 60 2.87 33.00 -19.12
C ARG A 60 1.53 32.25 -19.14
N VAL A 61 1.51 30.99 -18.71
CA VAL A 61 0.29 30.18 -18.64
C VAL A 61 -0.70 30.79 -17.64
N MET A 62 -0.23 31.20 -16.46
CA MET A 62 -1.09 31.78 -15.42
C MET A 62 -1.71 33.12 -15.84
N ARG A 63 -0.94 34.02 -16.47
CA ARG A 63 -1.49 35.29 -17.00
C ARG A 63 -2.57 35.02 -18.04
N TRP A 64 -2.35 34.05 -18.92
CA TRP A 64 -3.35 33.67 -19.91
C TRP A 64 -4.61 33.10 -19.26
N MET A 65 -4.47 32.22 -18.26
CA MET A 65 -5.60 31.66 -17.51
C MET A 65 -6.47 32.73 -16.85
N ILE A 66 -5.85 33.76 -16.26
CA ILE A 66 -6.56 34.86 -15.62
C ILE A 66 -7.38 35.64 -16.65
N ASN A 67 -6.77 36.01 -17.79
CA ASN A 67 -7.46 36.74 -18.85
C ASN A 67 -8.60 35.90 -19.46
N ASP A 68 -8.35 34.62 -19.72
CA ASP A 68 -9.36 33.71 -20.27
C ASP A 68 -10.52 33.46 -19.29
N ALA A 69 -10.26 33.45 -17.98
CA ALA A 69 -11.30 33.34 -16.96
C ALA A 69 -12.17 34.60 -16.90
N LEU A 70 -11.60 35.79 -17.12
CA LEU A 70 -12.33 37.04 -17.19
C LEU A 70 -13.24 37.12 -18.43
N GLU A 71 -12.76 36.62 -19.57
CA GLU A 71 -13.49 36.68 -20.84
C GLU A 71 -14.53 35.55 -21.00
N ASN A 72 -14.15 34.32 -20.66
CA ASN A 72 -14.93 33.10 -20.94
C ASN A 72 -15.49 32.43 -19.67
N GLY A 73 -15.32 33.06 -18.52
CA GLY A 73 -15.70 32.53 -17.21
C GLY A 73 -14.74 31.46 -16.68
N GLU A 74 -14.78 31.25 -15.37
CA GLU A 74 -13.86 30.34 -14.65
C GLU A 74 -14.05 28.86 -15.01
N LYS A 75 -15.24 28.49 -15.49
CA LYS A 75 -15.57 27.10 -15.77
C LYS A 75 -14.83 26.62 -17.02
N GLY A 76 -13.98 25.61 -16.85
CA GLY A 76 -13.26 24.96 -17.94
C GLY A 76 -11.95 25.62 -18.36
N VAL A 77 -11.48 26.64 -17.63
CA VAL A 77 -10.19 27.31 -17.90
C VAL A 77 -9.04 26.31 -18.01
N ASN A 78 -8.98 25.30 -17.13
CA ASN A 78 -7.94 24.26 -17.19
C ASN A 78 -7.91 23.52 -18.54
N VAL A 79 -9.08 23.17 -19.09
CA VAL A 79 -9.18 22.44 -20.36
C VAL A 79 -8.74 23.32 -21.53
N ARG A 80 -9.18 24.59 -21.53
CA ARG A 80 -8.76 25.57 -22.55
C ARG A 80 -7.27 25.89 -22.47
N THR A 81 -6.71 25.94 -21.26
CA THR A 81 -5.29 26.13 -21.02
C THR A 81 -4.46 24.99 -21.57
N ILE A 82 -4.89 23.75 -21.32
CA ILE A 82 -4.22 22.55 -21.87
C ILE A 82 -4.27 22.55 -23.40
N ALA A 83 -5.39 22.98 -23.99
CA ALA A 83 -5.52 23.14 -25.44
C ALA A 83 -4.61 24.24 -26.01
N LYS A 84 -4.43 25.36 -25.27
CA LYS A 84 -3.60 26.49 -25.69
C LYS A 84 -2.10 26.24 -25.54
N PHE A 85 -1.69 25.52 -24.48
CA PHE A 85 -0.28 25.29 -24.16
C PHE A 85 0.07 23.79 -24.04
N PRO A 86 -0.20 22.96 -25.07
CA PRO A 86 -0.08 21.50 -24.96
C PRO A 86 1.33 21.03 -24.61
N ALA A 87 2.37 21.74 -25.07
CA ALA A 87 3.77 21.44 -24.79
C ALA A 87 4.17 21.65 -23.32
N GLN A 88 3.45 22.51 -22.58
CA GLN A 88 3.69 22.79 -21.17
C GLN A 88 3.01 21.77 -20.25
N PHE A 89 2.07 21.00 -20.81
CA PHE A 89 1.43 19.87 -20.15
C PHE A 89 1.99 18.56 -20.74
N ARG A 90 1.73 17.43 -20.07
CA ARG A 90 2.33 16.14 -20.43
C ARG A 90 2.14 15.82 -21.92
N GLY A 91 3.23 15.41 -22.57
CA GLY A 91 3.24 14.88 -23.94
C GLY A 91 2.17 13.80 -24.16
N GLU A 92 1.54 13.87 -25.33
CA GLU A 92 0.34 13.14 -25.74
C GLU A 92 -0.83 13.24 -24.77
N TYR A 93 -1.51 14.39 -24.80
CA TYR A 93 -2.90 14.45 -24.35
C TYR A 93 -3.76 13.60 -25.30
N LYS A 94 -3.85 12.29 -25.03
CA LYS A 94 -4.89 11.44 -25.60
C LYS A 94 -6.21 12.05 -25.14
N LYS A 95 -6.84 12.84 -26.01
CA LYS A 95 -8.24 13.20 -25.86
C LYS A 95 -9.01 11.88 -25.84
N SER A 96 -9.27 11.33 -24.65
CA SER A 96 -10.39 10.42 -24.48
C SER A 96 -11.62 11.29 -24.67
N VAL A 97 -12.00 11.50 -25.93
CA VAL A 97 -13.29 12.08 -26.30
C VAL A 97 -14.33 11.00 -26.00
N SER A 98 -14.56 10.75 -24.72
CA SER A 98 -15.79 10.10 -24.29
C SER A 98 -16.84 11.20 -24.17
N GLY A 99 -17.52 11.45 -25.28
CA GLY A 99 -18.88 11.98 -25.28
C GLY A 99 -19.02 13.50 -25.27
N LEU A 100 -18.99 14.09 -26.47
CA LEU A 100 -19.85 15.23 -26.76
C LEU A 100 -21.30 14.67 -26.84
N GLY A 101 -21.98 14.63 -25.71
CA GLY A 101 -23.34 14.12 -25.61
C GLY A 101 -24.01 14.68 -24.37
N ASN A 102 -25.15 15.33 -24.55
CA ASN A 102 -25.95 16.02 -23.54
C ASN A 102 -26.60 15.06 -22.53
N SER A 103 -25.81 14.23 -21.84
CA SER A 103 -26.28 13.35 -20.77
C SER A 103 -25.23 13.30 -19.68
N THR A 104 -25.27 14.28 -18.79
CA THR A 104 -24.50 14.28 -17.55
C THR A 104 -25.01 13.16 -16.66
N ARG A 105 -24.45 11.95 -16.83
CA ARG A 105 -24.54 10.93 -15.78
C ARG A 105 -23.80 11.47 -14.56
N LYS A 106 -24.56 11.99 -13.59
CA LYS A 106 -24.09 12.26 -12.24
C LYS A 106 -23.56 10.94 -11.68
N VAL A 107 -22.24 10.78 -11.60
CA VAL A 107 -21.65 9.69 -10.84
C VAL A 107 -21.82 10.02 -9.36
N ALA A 108 -22.96 9.64 -8.80
CA ALA A 108 -23.10 9.58 -7.37
C ALA A 108 -22.12 8.52 -6.87
N VAL A 109 -21.15 8.92 -6.05
CA VAL A 109 -20.34 7.98 -5.25
C VAL A 109 -21.25 7.42 -4.17
N LEU A 110 -22.10 6.48 -4.56
CA LEU A 110 -22.83 5.62 -3.64
C LEU A 110 -21.77 4.75 -2.98
N LYS A 111 -21.42 5.06 -1.72
CA LYS A 111 -20.70 4.11 -0.88
C LYS A 111 -21.45 2.78 -0.94
N ALA A 112 -20.69 1.70 -1.12
CA ALA A 112 -21.23 0.38 -1.41
C ALA A 112 -22.24 -0.05 -0.33
N VAL A 113 -23.45 -0.39 -0.75
CA VAL A 113 -24.45 -1.09 0.06
C VAL A 113 -23.83 -2.41 0.55
N SER A 114 -24.05 -2.77 1.82
CA SER A 114 -23.65 -4.08 2.36
C SER A 114 -24.17 -5.19 1.45
N GLY A 115 -23.26 -6.03 0.92
CA GLY A 115 -23.60 -7.10 -0.03
C GLY A 115 -23.14 -6.85 -1.47
N ARG A 116 -22.58 -5.68 -1.81
CA ARG A 116 -21.79 -5.51 -3.04
C ARG A 116 -20.32 -5.83 -2.79
N GLY A 117 -19.90 -7.02 -3.23
CA GLY A 117 -18.52 -7.48 -3.23
C GLY A 117 -18.42 -8.89 -3.85
N PRO A 118 -17.23 -9.36 -4.24
CA PRO A 118 -17.04 -10.74 -4.66
C PRO A 118 -17.56 -11.69 -3.56
N LYS A 119 -18.52 -12.55 -3.90
CA LYS A 119 -19.04 -13.55 -2.95
C LYS A 119 -17.91 -14.54 -2.65
N THR A 120 -17.64 -14.79 -1.37
CA THR A 120 -16.67 -15.81 -0.97
C THR A 120 -17.23 -17.19 -1.32
N ALA A 121 -16.40 -18.03 -1.93
CA ALA A 121 -16.82 -19.39 -2.27
C ALA A 121 -17.16 -20.21 -1.00
N PRO A 122 -18.14 -21.14 -1.07
CA PRO A 122 -18.54 -21.94 0.09
C PRO A 122 -17.38 -22.71 0.75
N TRP A 123 -16.49 -23.27 -0.06
CA TRP A 123 -15.31 -24.00 0.43
C TRP A 123 -14.39 -23.13 1.28
N VAL A 124 -14.26 -21.84 0.94
CA VAL A 124 -13.44 -20.88 1.71
C VAL A 124 -14.06 -20.66 3.09
N LEU A 125 -15.38 -20.51 3.16
CA LEU A 125 -16.06 -20.28 4.42
C LEU A 125 -15.89 -21.46 5.37
N GLN A 126 -16.13 -22.68 4.88
CA GLN A 126 -16.00 -23.89 5.66
C GLN A 126 -14.56 -24.13 6.11
N THR A 127 -13.60 -24.04 5.19
CA THR A 127 -12.17 -24.24 5.52
C THR A 127 -11.69 -23.21 6.55
N HIS A 128 -12.18 -21.96 6.46
CA HIS A 128 -11.90 -20.93 7.45
C HIS A 128 -12.45 -21.30 8.84
N ASP A 129 -13.66 -21.85 8.92
CA ASP A 129 -14.28 -22.25 10.19
C ASP A 129 -13.53 -23.44 10.81
N ASP A 130 -13.14 -24.43 9.99
CA ASP A 130 -12.33 -25.58 10.43
C ASP A 130 -10.94 -25.15 10.93
N LEU A 131 -10.26 -24.28 10.18
CA LEU A 131 -8.96 -23.72 10.57
C LEU A 131 -9.07 -22.89 11.84
N TYR A 132 -10.19 -22.20 12.06
CA TYR A 132 -10.40 -21.40 13.26
C TYR A 132 -10.56 -22.28 14.51
N LEU A 133 -11.25 -23.43 14.41
CA LEU A 133 -11.33 -24.39 15.50
C LEU A 133 -9.95 -24.93 15.89
N GLU A 134 -9.14 -25.29 14.88
CA GLU A 134 -7.79 -25.79 15.12
C GLU A 134 -6.87 -24.71 15.69
N PHE A 135 -7.00 -23.47 15.19
CA PHE A 135 -6.32 -22.31 15.76
C PHE A 135 -6.68 -22.10 17.23
N ARG A 136 -7.96 -22.21 17.61
CA ARG A 136 -8.39 -22.05 19.01
C ARG A 136 -7.83 -23.16 19.90
N ARG A 137 -7.85 -24.41 19.44
CA ARG A 137 -7.27 -25.56 20.14
C ARG A 137 -5.79 -25.33 20.44
N LEU A 138 -5.02 -25.00 19.40
CA LEU A 138 -3.59 -24.76 19.52
C LEU A 138 -3.25 -23.48 20.29
N LYS A 139 -4.09 -22.44 20.22
CA LYS A 139 -3.95 -21.23 21.04
C LYS A 139 -4.17 -21.52 22.53
N ALA A 140 -5.11 -22.42 22.87
CA ALA A 140 -5.32 -22.84 24.26
C ALA A 140 -4.09 -23.57 24.83
N LEU A 141 -3.29 -24.22 23.98
CA LEU A 141 -2.00 -24.81 24.34
C LEU A 141 -0.83 -23.79 24.39
N GLY A 142 -1.10 -22.50 24.20
CA GLY A 142 -0.09 -21.44 24.26
C GLY A 142 0.75 -21.28 23.00
N VAL A 143 0.38 -21.91 21.88
CA VAL A 143 1.12 -21.80 20.61
C VAL A 143 1.01 -20.38 20.04
N LYS A 144 2.15 -19.78 19.67
CA LYS A 144 2.22 -18.49 18.97
C LYS A 144 2.20 -18.70 17.46
N PHE A 145 1.34 -17.97 16.76
CA PHE A 145 1.13 -18.15 15.33
C PHE A 145 1.86 -17.10 14.47
N SER A 146 2.47 -17.58 13.40
CA SER A 146 2.89 -16.75 12.25
C SER A 146 1.97 -17.03 11.06
N ALA A 147 1.87 -16.10 10.11
CA ALA A 147 1.07 -16.30 8.90
C ALA A 147 1.52 -17.54 8.10
N SER A 148 2.83 -17.83 8.08
CA SER A 148 3.38 -19.03 7.44
C SER A 148 2.95 -20.31 8.17
N LEU A 149 2.95 -20.31 9.50
CA LEU A 149 2.48 -21.46 10.29
C LEU A 149 0.98 -21.70 10.10
N LEU A 150 0.16 -20.64 10.12
CA LEU A 150 -1.27 -20.74 9.82
C LEU A 150 -1.52 -21.32 8.42
N ARG A 151 -0.67 -20.98 7.45
CA ARG A 151 -0.74 -21.56 6.10
C ARG A 151 -0.45 -23.06 6.09
N LEU A 152 0.54 -23.50 6.87
CA LEU A 152 0.87 -24.93 6.99
C LEU A 152 -0.26 -25.69 7.66
N ILE A 153 -0.80 -25.17 8.77
CA ILE A 153 -1.93 -25.75 9.49
C ILE A 153 -3.17 -25.80 8.58
N ALA A 154 -3.46 -24.74 7.83
CA ALA A 154 -4.57 -24.73 6.87
C ALA A 154 -4.46 -25.86 5.83
N LYS A 155 -3.25 -26.08 5.31
CA LYS A 155 -2.98 -27.19 4.38
C LYS A 155 -3.13 -28.55 5.04
N ASP A 156 -2.75 -28.67 6.30
CA ASP A 156 -2.86 -29.91 7.07
C ASP A 156 -4.32 -30.23 7.40
N VAL A 157 -5.10 -29.25 7.85
CA VAL A 157 -6.55 -29.37 8.09
C VAL A 157 -7.29 -29.85 6.84
N ILE A 158 -6.95 -29.31 5.65
CA ILE A 158 -7.57 -29.74 4.38
C ILE A 158 -7.12 -31.14 3.94
N ARG A 159 -5.92 -31.58 4.31
CA ARG A 159 -5.45 -32.93 4.02
C ARG A 159 -6.11 -33.97 4.91
N GLN A 160 -6.39 -33.60 6.16
CA GLN A 160 -7.01 -34.48 7.15
C GLN A 160 -8.54 -34.40 7.13
N SER A 161 -9.14 -33.46 6.39
CA SER A 161 -10.58 -33.34 6.30
C SER A 161 -11.18 -34.43 5.40
N ASP A 162 -12.05 -35.25 5.98
CA ASP A 162 -12.89 -36.21 5.23
C ASP A 162 -14.15 -35.55 4.63
N LEU A 163 -14.20 -34.22 4.64
CA LEU A 163 -15.34 -33.43 4.19
C LEU A 163 -15.34 -33.27 2.66
N VAL A 164 -16.44 -32.71 2.13
CA VAL A 164 -16.63 -32.43 0.70
C VAL A 164 -15.50 -31.57 0.11
N TYR A 165 -14.93 -30.67 0.92
CA TYR A 165 -13.82 -29.79 0.54
C TYR A 165 -12.49 -30.31 1.09
N ASN A 166 -12.06 -31.47 0.59
CA ASN A 166 -10.78 -32.10 0.91
C ASN A 166 -9.69 -31.72 -0.10
N SER A 167 -8.48 -32.26 0.08
CA SER A 167 -7.34 -31.97 -0.81
C SER A 167 -7.56 -32.28 -2.30
N ALA A 168 -8.51 -33.17 -2.63
CA ALA A 168 -8.84 -33.54 -4.01
C ALA A 168 -9.92 -32.64 -4.63
N TYR A 169 -10.55 -31.75 -3.85
CA TYR A 169 -11.57 -30.85 -4.35
C TYR A 169 -10.99 -29.80 -5.31
N ILE A 170 -11.59 -29.70 -6.49
CA ILE A 170 -11.24 -28.75 -7.55
C ILE A 170 -12.25 -27.62 -7.55
N ASP A 171 -11.77 -26.37 -7.51
CA ASP A 171 -12.65 -25.21 -7.60
C ASP A 171 -13.21 -25.08 -9.02
N GLN A 172 -14.54 -25.03 -9.13
CA GLN A 172 -15.26 -24.92 -10.40
C GLN A 172 -14.91 -23.67 -11.21
N MET A 173 -14.52 -22.57 -10.53
CA MET A 173 -14.20 -21.30 -11.19
C MET A 173 -12.84 -21.33 -11.90
N ASP A 174 -11.82 -21.87 -11.23
CA ASP A 174 -10.43 -21.81 -11.71
C ASP A 174 -9.90 -23.15 -12.21
N GLN A 175 -10.65 -24.25 -12.01
CA GLN A 175 -10.25 -25.64 -12.30
C GLN A 175 -8.91 -26.02 -11.65
N LYS A 176 -8.66 -25.50 -10.44
CA LYS A 176 -7.46 -25.75 -9.65
C LYS A 176 -7.79 -26.42 -8.32
N PRO A 177 -6.90 -27.28 -7.80
CA PRO A 177 -7.07 -27.86 -6.48
C PRO A 177 -6.99 -26.77 -5.41
N ILE A 178 -7.82 -26.89 -4.36
CA ILE A 178 -7.88 -25.87 -3.30
C ILE A 178 -6.54 -25.68 -2.57
N MET A 179 -5.69 -26.71 -2.54
CA MET A 179 -4.34 -26.66 -1.95
C MET A 179 -3.44 -25.59 -2.58
N GLU A 180 -3.61 -25.31 -3.87
CA GLU A 180 -2.87 -24.25 -4.57
C GLU A 180 -3.44 -22.86 -4.29
N LYS A 181 -4.74 -22.79 -3.98
CA LYS A 181 -5.45 -21.54 -3.69
C LYS A 181 -5.15 -20.99 -2.30
N ILE A 182 -4.58 -21.80 -1.40
CA ILE A 182 -4.09 -21.35 -0.08
C ILE A 182 -2.80 -20.55 -0.26
N THR A 183 -2.97 -19.28 -0.58
CA THR A 183 -1.91 -18.27 -0.75
C THR A 183 -1.69 -17.49 0.55
N PRO A 184 -0.60 -16.71 0.68
CA PRO A 184 -0.44 -15.78 1.79
C PRO A 184 -1.63 -14.81 1.91
N ARG A 185 -2.18 -14.32 0.78
CA ARG A 185 -3.34 -13.42 0.79
C ARG A 185 -4.60 -14.11 1.31
N TRP A 186 -4.77 -15.41 1.06
CA TRP A 186 -5.87 -16.19 1.60
C TRP A 186 -5.82 -16.24 3.14
N ILE A 187 -4.63 -16.47 3.71
CA ILE A 187 -4.44 -16.44 5.17
C ILE A 187 -4.68 -15.05 5.75
N GLN A 188 -4.34 -14.00 5.00
CA GLN A 188 -4.64 -12.64 5.42
C GLN A 188 -6.15 -12.41 5.57
N LEU A 189 -6.95 -12.88 4.61
CA LEU A 189 -8.41 -12.80 4.66
C LEU A 189 -9.00 -13.63 5.80
N PHE A 190 -8.45 -14.81 6.07
CA PHE A 190 -8.79 -15.62 7.26
C PHE A 190 -8.56 -14.82 8.55
N MET A 191 -7.38 -14.22 8.70
CA MET A 191 -7.03 -13.44 9.88
C MET A 191 -7.92 -12.21 10.04
N GLU A 192 -8.23 -11.52 8.95
CA GLU A 192 -9.18 -10.39 8.91
C GLU A 192 -10.59 -10.84 9.34
N ARG A 193 -11.08 -11.99 8.86
CA ARG A 193 -12.43 -12.52 9.19
C ARG A 193 -12.61 -12.79 10.68
N TYR A 194 -11.62 -13.39 11.35
CA TYR A 194 -11.69 -13.73 12.77
C TYR A 194 -11.01 -12.72 13.69
N ASN A 195 -10.66 -11.52 13.17
CA ASN A 195 -9.93 -10.49 13.90
C ASN A 195 -8.66 -11.01 14.61
N ILE A 196 -7.96 -11.96 13.98
CA ILE A 196 -6.68 -12.48 14.46
C ILE A 196 -5.63 -11.43 14.13
N MET A 197 -5.24 -10.65 15.14
CA MET A 197 -4.27 -9.59 14.95
C MET A 197 -2.97 -10.13 14.35
N TYR A 198 -2.52 -9.51 13.25
CA TYR A 198 -1.11 -9.58 12.88
C TYR A 198 -0.32 -9.12 14.09
N ARG A 199 0.78 -9.81 14.42
CA ARG A 199 1.80 -9.20 15.26
C ARG A 199 2.03 -7.79 14.69
N SER A 200 1.64 -6.78 15.46
CA SER A 200 1.64 -5.38 15.05
C SER A 200 2.96 -5.09 14.35
N GLN A 201 2.88 -4.59 13.13
CA GLN A 201 4.02 -4.34 12.28
C GLN A 201 5.08 -3.56 13.08
N THR A 202 6.22 -4.20 13.31
CA THR A 202 7.41 -3.58 13.90
C THR A 202 7.73 -2.32 13.12
N GLY A 203 7.48 -1.16 13.74
CA GLY A 203 7.75 0.15 13.16
C GLY A 203 6.95 1.29 13.78
N LYS A 204 5.65 1.10 14.03
CA LYS A 204 4.80 2.06 14.76
C LYS A 204 3.59 1.35 15.36
N LEU A 205 3.68 0.92 16.61
CA LEU A 205 2.53 0.52 17.45
C LEU A 205 2.98 0.28 18.90
N LEU A 206 3.66 1.26 19.47
CA LEU A 206 3.44 1.57 20.88
C LEU A 206 2.49 2.76 20.86
N VAL A 207 1.31 2.59 21.46
CA VAL A 207 0.49 3.73 21.85
C VAL A 207 1.40 4.63 22.68
N SER A 208 1.49 5.92 22.34
CA SER A 208 2.42 6.80 23.07
C SER A 208 2.08 6.75 24.57
N PRO A 209 3.07 6.88 25.48
CA PRO A 209 2.79 6.83 26.91
C PRO A 209 1.64 7.76 27.33
N GLN A 210 1.52 8.92 26.68
CA GLN A 210 0.44 9.89 26.89
C GLN A 210 -0.93 9.36 26.44
N LYS A 211 -0.98 8.64 25.32
CA LYS A 211 -2.24 8.06 24.82
C LYS A 211 -2.65 6.83 25.64
N LEU A 212 -1.69 6.10 26.20
CA LEU A 212 -1.94 4.96 27.08
C LEU A 212 -2.48 5.44 28.43
N ASP A 213 -1.84 6.44 29.03
CA ASP A 213 -2.32 7.09 30.26
C ASP A 213 -3.72 7.73 30.07
N HIS A 214 -3.98 8.35 28.91
CA HIS A 214 -5.31 8.85 28.59
C HIS A 214 -6.37 7.75 28.51
N ILE A 215 -6.03 6.58 27.94
CA ILE A 215 -6.93 5.43 27.89
C ILE A 215 -7.18 4.91 29.31
N GLU A 216 -6.15 4.75 30.13
CA GLU A 216 -6.28 4.28 31.51
C GLU A 216 -7.14 5.22 32.36
N ARG A 217 -6.93 6.53 32.27
CA ARG A 217 -7.76 7.53 32.96
C ARG A 217 -9.21 7.51 32.51
N SER A 218 -9.45 7.38 31.20
CA SER A 218 -10.82 7.30 30.65
C SER A 218 -11.53 6.03 31.12
N VAL A 219 -10.84 4.89 31.09
CA VAL A 219 -11.35 3.60 31.56
C VAL A 219 -11.66 3.66 33.06
N ALA A 220 -10.75 4.20 33.88
CA ALA A 220 -10.95 4.37 35.32
C ALA A 220 -12.14 5.29 35.63
N TYR A 221 -12.29 6.39 34.89
CA TYR A 221 -13.43 7.29 35.02
C TYR A 221 -14.75 6.57 34.72
N HIS A 222 -14.83 5.87 33.58
CA HIS A 222 -16.05 5.16 33.19
C HIS A 222 -16.39 4.03 34.16
N PHE A 223 -15.41 3.27 34.63
CA PHE A 223 -15.64 2.27 35.67
C PHE A 223 -16.09 2.88 36.99
N GLY A 224 -15.54 4.02 37.40
CA GLY A 224 -16.00 4.73 38.60
C GLY A 224 -17.42 5.30 38.46
N VAL A 225 -17.82 5.75 37.28
CA VAL A 225 -19.21 6.16 37.00
C VAL A 225 -20.15 4.97 37.07
N LEU A 226 -19.78 3.84 36.44
CA LEU A 226 -20.56 2.61 36.49
C LEU A 226 -20.72 2.11 37.93
N HIS A 227 -19.62 2.03 38.69
CA HIS A 227 -19.63 1.61 40.09
C HIS A 227 -20.60 2.45 40.93
N ARG A 228 -20.51 3.78 40.83
CA ARG A 228 -21.40 4.69 41.55
C ARG A 228 -22.85 4.56 41.14
N GLY A 229 -23.14 4.28 39.88
CA GLY A 229 -24.50 4.07 39.41
C GLY A 229 -25.11 2.74 39.84
N PHE A 230 -24.28 1.70 40.06
CA PHE A 230 -24.72 0.48 40.74
C PHE A 230 -24.94 0.73 42.24
N GLU A 231 -24.03 1.43 42.92
CA GLU A 231 -24.18 1.76 44.34
C GLU A 231 -25.38 2.67 44.64
N SER A 232 -25.75 3.55 43.70
CA SER A 232 -26.91 4.44 43.84
C SER A 232 -28.24 3.79 43.44
N GLY A 233 -28.23 2.52 42.98
CA GLY A 233 -29.42 1.84 42.47
C GLY A 233 -29.96 2.44 41.17
N GLN A 234 -29.15 3.22 40.45
CA GLN A 234 -29.54 3.84 39.18
C GLN A 234 -29.46 2.85 38.00
N TYR A 235 -28.70 1.77 38.18
CA TYR A 235 -28.52 0.68 37.22
C TYR A 235 -29.06 -0.68 37.72
N ASP A 236 -29.79 -0.69 38.85
CA ASP A 236 -30.64 -1.81 39.30
C ASP A 236 -32.06 -1.70 38.71
#